data_AF-A0A7C5QFP6-F1
#
_entry.id   AF-A0A7C5QFP6-F1
#
_cell.length_a   1.000
_cell.length_b   1.000
_cell.length_c   1.000
_cell.angle_alpha   90.00
_cell.angle_beta   90.00
_cell.angle_gamma   90.00
#
_symmetry.space_group_name_H-M   'P 1'
#
loop_
_entity.id
_entity.type
_entity.pdbx_description
1 polymer ?
#
loop_
_entity_poly.entity_id
_entity_poly.type
_entity_poly.pdbx_seq_one_letter_code
_entity_poly.pdbx_strand_id
1 'polypeptide(L)'
;NSSLKSSLGRCEADKAVLEAKLAKCEASLAAGGGDAGASGIVAAAGMSGAAEAETKAEGYASVFASDNLQIIEGIGPKIEQLLKDAGIRTWGDLASADLGRLQKILDDAGPRYRMHNPKSWSEQARMAHEGKWEELIHYQKFLDAGREDQGDFETPSKVEKMYIKAMGFAAAKETDLKVIEGIGPKIEQLLKADGINTWADLAKASVERLQGILDKAGEHYRLADPGTWPQQAALAAAGKWGELKAYQDQLKGGK
;
A
#
# COMPACT_ATOMS: atom_id res chain seq x y z
N ASN A 1 -26.25 -2.59 25.31
CA ASN A 1 -27.32 -2.23 24.35
C ASN A 1 -27.17 -0.83 23.71
N SER A 2 -26.26 0.03 24.20
CA SER A 2 -25.92 1.31 23.57
C SER A 2 -24.86 1.18 22.47
N SER A 3 -23.77 0.44 22.74
CA SER A 3 -22.69 0.19 21.77
C SER A 3 -23.17 -0.51 20.48
N LEU A 4 -24.06 -1.50 20.58
CA LEU A 4 -24.65 -2.17 19.41
C LEU A 4 -25.50 -1.22 18.54
N LYS A 5 -26.21 -0.26 19.15
CA LYS A 5 -26.98 0.74 18.41
C LYS A 5 -26.07 1.75 17.70
N SER A 6 -24.94 2.10 18.31
CA SER A 6 -23.95 2.98 17.68
C SER A 6 -23.24 2.31 16.51
N SER A 7 -22.90 1.02 16.63
CA SER A 7 -22.32 0.24 15.53
C SER A 7 -23.30 0.01 14.39
N LEU A 8 -24.58 -0.24 14.70
CA LEU A 8 -25.65 -0.33 13.71
C LEU A 8 -25.82 0.99 12.95
N GLY A 9 -25.86 2.12 13.66
CA GLY A 9 -25.99 3.45 13.03
C GLY A 9 -24.80 3.81 12.15
N ARG A 10 -23.59 3.36 12.50
CA ARG A 10 -22.40 3.54 11.64
C ARG A 10 -22.49 2.68 10.38
N CYS A 11 -22.89 1.41 10.51
CA CYS A 11 -23.08 0.52 9.37
C CYS A 11 -24.19 1.00 8.42
N GLU A 12 -25.26 1.57 8.96
CA GLU A 12 -26.35 2.17 8.18
C GLU A 12 -25.90 3.42 7.42
N ALA A 13 -25.04 4.24 8.04
CA ALA A 13 -24.44 5.40 7.38
C ALA A 13 -23.49 4.99 6.24
N ASP A 14 -22.64 3.99 6.47
CA ASP A 14 -21.70 3.49 5.47
C ASP A 14 -22.45 2.83 4.28
N LYS A 15 -23.54 2.11 4.56
CA LYS A 15 -24.44 1.56 3.53
C LYS A 15 -25.05 2.67 2.67
N ALA A 16 -25.56 3.74 3.29
CA ALA A 16 -26.15 4.87 2.56
C ALA A 16 -25.12 5.58 1.65
N VAL A 17 -23.87 5.70 2.10
CA VAL A 17 -22.78 6.28 1.30
C VAL A 17 -22.45 5.39 0.10
N LEU A 18 -22.44 4.06 0.28
CA LEU A 18 -22.21 3.11 -0.81
C LEU A 18 -23.34 3.11 -1.84
N GLU A 19 -24.61 3.15 -1.40
CA GLU A 19 -25.76 3.26 -2.29
C GLU A 19 -25.74 4.55 -3.11
N ALA A 20 -25.36 5.69 -2.50
CA ALA A 20 -25.21 6.96 -3.20
C ALA A 20 -24.08 6.94 -4.25
N LYS A 21 -22.96 6.26 -3.94
CA LYS A 21 -21.85 6.06 -4.89
C LYS A 21 -22.26 5.14 -6.04
N LEU A 22 -23.00 4.07 -5.75
CA LEU A 22 -23.52 3.14 -6.75
C LEU A 22 -24.48 3.86 -7.71
N ALA A 23 -25.43 4.64 -7.19
CA ALA A 23 -26.37 5.42 -7.99
C ALA A 23 -25.65 6.45 -8.89
N LYS A 24 -24.57 7.06 -8.39
CA LYS A 24 -23.74 7.99 -9.17
C LYS A 24 -22.97 7.29 -10.30
N CYS A 25 -22.47 6.07 -10.05
CA CYS A 25 -21.83 5.25 -11.08
C CYS A 25 -22.83 4.75 -12.13
N GLU A 26 -24.01 4.30 -11.71
CA GLU A 26 -25.08 3.87 -12.61
C GLU A 26 -25.60 5.01 -13.48
N ALA A 27 -25.76 6.22 -12.92
CA ALA A 27 -26.11 7.41 -13.69
C ALA A 27 -25.02 7.79 -14.71
N SER A 28 -23.75 7.56 -14.38
CA SER A 28 -22.62 7.79 -15.30
C SER A 28 -22.56 6.75 -16.42
N LEU A 29 -23.00 5.51 -16.16
CA LEU A 29 -23.11 4.43 -17.14
C LEU A 29 -24.33 4.62 -18.07
N ALA A 30 -25.45 5.12 -17.55
CA ALA A 30 -26.65 5.39 -18.33
C ALA A 30 -26.51 6.58 -19.29
N ALA A 31 -25.57 7.50 -19.04
CA ALA A 31 -25.34 8.68 -19.86
C ALA A 31 -24.40 8.44 -21.07
N GLY A 32 -23.87 7.23 -21.26
CA GLY A 32 -22.87 6.91 -22.28
C GLY A 32 -23.42 6.15 -23.49
N GLY A 33 -24.07 6.86 -24.42
CA GLY A 33 -24.45 6.30 -25.72
C GLY A 33 -24.86 7.37 -26.72
N GLY A 34 -23.92 7.87 -27.52
CA GLY A 34 -24.21 8.73 -28.67
C GLY A 34 -23.08 9.72 -29.01
N ASP A 35 -22.42 9.47 -30.14
CA ASP A 35 -21.32 10.23 -30.74
C ASP A 35 -21.72 11.61 -31.33
N ALA A 36 -20.69 12.43 -31.52
CA ALA A 36 -20.50 13.51 -32.51
C ALA A 36 -20.50 14.97 -32.01
N GLY A 37 -19.31 15.59 -32.01
CA GLY A 37 -19.15 17.00 -32.40
C GLY A 37 -18.45 17.94 -31.41
N ALA A 38 -17.18 18.24 -31.71
CA ALA A 38 -16.47 19.51 -31.49
C ALA A 38 -16.18 20.04 -30.07
N SER A 39 -14.87 20.06 -29.79
CA SER A 39 -14.10 21.15 -29.16
C SER A 39 -14.47 21.61 -27.74
N GLY A 40 -13.61 21.30 -26.77
CA GLY A 40 -13.50 22.06 -25.53
C GLY A 40 -13.15 21.23 -24.31
N ILE A 41 -11.88 21.35 -23.89
CA ILE A 41 -11.38 21.17 -22.52
C ILE A 41 -11.56 19.76 -21.92
N VAL A 42 -10.48 18.97 -22.02
CA VAL A 42 -10.32 17.69 -21.33
C VAL A 42 -10.38 17.88 -19.80
N ALA A 43 -11.51 17.47 -19.20
CA ALA A 43 -11.56 17.18 -17.78
C ALA A 43 -10.91 15.81 -17.53
N ALA A 44 -9.59 15.80 -17.32
CA ALA A 44 -8.79 14.60 -17.04
C ALA A 44 -8.88 14.08 -15.58
N ALA A 45 -9.97 14.37 -14.87
CA ALA A 45 -10.08 14.02 -13.44
C ALA A 45 -10.58 12.60 -13.16
N GLY A 46 -11.13 11.90 -14.16
CA GLY A 46 -11.66 10.53 -14.02
C GLY A 46 -10.74 9.41 -14.52
N MET A 47 -9.79 9.73 -15.41
CA MET A 47 -8.93 8.72 -16.06
C MET A 47 -7.65 8.41 -15.26
N SER A 48 -7.24 9.30 -14.37
CA SER A 48 -5.97 9.14 -13.63
C SER A 48 -6.02 8.04 -12.57
N GLY A 49 -7.18 7.82 -11.93
CA GLY A 49 -7.31 6.81 -10.87
C GLY A 49 -7.19 5.38 -11.38
N ALA A 50 -7.74 5.09 -12.57
CA ALA A 50 -7.64 3.76 -13.18
C ALA A 50 -6.22 3.47 -13.66
N ALA A 51 -5.58 4.42 -14.34
CA ALA A 51 -4.19 4.30 -14.77
C ALA A 51 -3.21 4.18 -13.58
N GLU A 52 -3.48 4.87 -12.46
CA GLU A 52 -2.69 4.76 -11.23
C GLU A 52 -2.89 3.41 -10.51
N ALA A 53 -4.12 2.88 -10.51
CA ALA A 53 -4.41 1.56 -9.96
C ALA A 53 -3.76 0.43 -10.81
N GLU A 54 -3.79 0.56 -12.14
CA GLU A 54 -3.13 -0.38 -13.06
C GLU A 54 -1.61 -0.38 -12.88
N THR A 55 -0.97 0.79 -12.81
CA THR A 55 0.49 0.88 -12.55
C THR A 55 0.88 0.34 -11.17
N LYS A 56 0.05 0.52 -10.14
CA LYS A 56 0.25 -0.14 -8.83
C LYS A 56 0.12 -1.65 -8.93
N ALA A 57 -0.91 -2.16 -9.61
CA ALA A 57 -1.13 -3.58 -9.80
C ALA A 57 0.03 -4.27 -10.55
N GLU A 58 0.54 -3.65 -11.61
CA GLU A 58 1.73 -4.11 -12.33
C GLU A 58 2.98 -4.09 -11.43
N GLY A 59 3.12 -3.04 -10.61
CA GLY A 59 4.18 -2.93 -9.61
C GLY A 59 4.19 -4.12 -8.64
N TYR A 60 3.05 -4.44 -8.03
CA TYR A 60 2.94 -5.59 -7.11
C TYR A 60 3.22 -6.93 -7.79
N ALA A 61 2.66 -7.16 -8.98
CA ALA A 61 2.88 -8.39 -9.74
C ALA A 61 4.35 -8.61 -10.13
N SER A 62 5.10 -7.53 -10.41
CA SER A 62 6.52 -7.61 -10.73
C SER A 62 7.40 -7.98 -9.54
N VAL A 63 6.94 -7.70 -8.31
CA VAL A 63 7.68 -7.90 -7.07
C VAL A 63 7.39 -9.25 -6.43
N PHE A 64 6.15 -9.74 -6.51
CA PHE A 64 5.75 -10.97 -5.85
C PHE A 64 5.69 -12.16 -6.82
N ALA A 65 6.52 -13.16 -6.57
CA ALA A 65 6.40 -14.45 -7.24
C ALA A 65 5.10 -15.16 -6.81
N SER A 66 4.43 -15.83 -7.75
CA SER A 66 3.12 -16.49 -7.55
C SER A 66 3.13 -17.65 -6.55
N ASP A 67 4.32 -18.05 -6.09
CA ASP A 67 4.56 -19.08 -5.09
C ASP A 67 4.85 -18.51 -3.68
N ASN A 68 4.88 -17.18 -3.53
CA ASN A 68 5.10 -16.53 -2.25
C ASN A 68 3.79 -16.46 -1.47
N LEU A 69 3.48 -17.49 -0.68
CA LEU A 69 2.23 -17.53 0.09
C LEU A 69 2.23 -16.55 1.27
N GLN A 70 3.38 -15.96 1.62
CA GLN A 70 3.49 -15.06 2.76
C GLN A 70 2.76 -13.73 2.56
N ILE A 71 2.39 -13.37 1.32
CA ILE A 71 1.57 -12.16 1.10
C ILE A 71 0.17 -12.29 1.72
N ILE A 72 -0.28 -13.52 1.99
CA ILE A 72 -1.56 -13.84 2.60
C ILE A 72 -1.48 -13.63 4.11
N GLU A 73 -2.47 -12.95 4.67
CA GLU A 73 -2.56 -12.71 6.09
C GLU A 73 -2.78 -14.02 6.86
N GLY A 74 -2.08 -14.20 7.98
CA GLY A 74 -2.07 -15.45 8.74
C GLY A 74 -1.06 -16.50 8.24
N ILE A 75 -0.45 -16.30 7.06
CA ILE A 75 0.59 -17.20 6.53
C ILE A 75 1.98 -16.61 6.80
N GLY A 76 2.69 -17.17 7.78
CA GLY A 76 4.11 -16.89 8.02
C GLY A 76 5.05 -17.93 7.37
N PRO A 77 6.38 -17.76 7.45
CA PRO A 77 7.34 -18.66 6.80
C PRO A 77 7.17 -20.14 7.16
N LYS A 78 6.77 -20.45 8.39
CA LYS A 78 6.54 -21.83 8.83
C LYS A 78 5.24 -22.42 8.28
N ILE A 79 4.20 -21.62 8.12
CA ILE A 79 2.92 -22.09 7.56
C ILE A 79 3.05 -22.25 6.06
N GLU A 80 3.71 -21.31 5.38
CA GLU A 80 4.03 -21.46 3.97
C GLU A 80 4.78 -22.77 3.71
N GLN A 81 5.79 -23.10 4.52
CA GLN A 81 6.52 -24.35 4.36
C GLN A 81 5.58 -25.57 4.51
N LEU A 82 4.72 -25.59 5.54
CA LEU A 82 3.75 -26.68 5.73
C LEU A 82 2.79 -26.83 4.54
N LEU A 83 2.29 -25.72 4.02
CA LEU A 83 1.40 -25.71 2.85
C LEU A 83 2.13 -26.25 1.61
N LYS A 84 3.38 -25.81 1.38
CA LYS A 84 4.22 -26.29 0.28
C LYS A 84 4.51 -27.79 0.39
N ASP A 85 4.78 -28.28 1.60
CA ASP A 85 4.99 -29.72 1.88
C ASP A 85 3.70 -30.53 1.64
N ALA A 86 2.52 -29.93 1.88
CA ALA A 86 1.22 -30.51 1.59
C ALA A 86 0.73 -30.31 0.13
N GLY A 87 1.62 -29.85 -0.76
CA GLY A 87 1.37 -29.68 -2.19
C GLY A 87 0.62 -28.40 -2.56
N ILE A 88 0.43 -27.46 -1.64
CA ILE A 88 -0.14 -26.13 -1.91
C ILE A 88 1.04 -25.18 -2.12
N ARG A 89 1.44 -24.96 -3.38
CA ARG A 89 2.70 -24.26 -3.70
C ARG A 89 2.51 -22.88 -4.27
N THR A 90 1.36 -22.62 -4.88
CA THR A 90 1.02 -21.36 -5.54
C THR A 90 -0.22 -20.72 -4.96
N TRP A 91 -0.46 -19.45 -5.27
CA TRP A 91 -1.73 -18.79 -4.94
C TRP A 91 -2.93 -19.51 -5.57
N GLY A 92 -2.79 -20.05 -6.78
CA GLY A 92 -3.85 -20.84 -7.43
C GLY A 92 -4.18 -22.13 -6.67
N ASP A 93 -3.16 -22.84 -6.17
CA ASP A 93 -3.36 -24.04 -5.35
C ASP A 93 -4.08 -23.70 -4.04
N LEU A 94 -3.67 -22.59 -3.40
CA LEU A 94 -4.25 -22.15 -2.14
C LEU A 94 -5.69 -21.64 -2.33
N ALA A 95 -5.95 -20.92 -3.41
CA ALA A 95 -7.30 -20.45 -3.77
C ALA A 95 -8.28 -21.61 -3.99
N SER A 96 -7.77 -22.73 -4.51
CA SER A 96 -8.55 -23.95 -4.77
C SER A 96 -8.67 -24.86 -3.55
N ALA A 97 -7.93 -24.60 -2.47
CA ALA A 97 -7.98 -25.43 -1.26
C ALA A 97 -9.23 -25.10 -0.43
N ASP A 98 -9.94 -26.15 -0.02
CA ASP A 98 -11.07 -26.02 0.89
C ASP A 98 -10.63 -25.82 2.35
N LEU A 99 -11.50 -25.22 3.15
CA LEU A 99 -11.24 -24.93 4.56
C LEU A 99 -10.90 -26.18 5.38
N GLY A 100 -11.56 -27.31 5.10
CA GLY A 100 -11.34 -28.56 5.83
C GLY A 100 -9.93 -29.10 5.59
N ARG A 101 -9.46 -29.09 4.34
CA ARG A 101 -8.09 -29.45 3.98
C ARG A 101 -7.06 -28.55 4.68
N LEU A 102 -7.27 -27.23 4.65
CA LEU A 102 -6.35 -26.28 5.29
C LEU A 102 -6.28 -26.50 6.80
N GLN A 103 -7.43 -26.68 7.46
CA GLN A 103 -7.48 -26.97 8.89
C GLN A 103 -6.76 -28.29 9.23
N LYS A 104 -6.98 -29.33 8.42
CA LYS A 104 -6.32 -30.63 8.60
C LYS A 104 -4.79 -30.51 8.54
N ILE A 105 -4.25 -29.73 7.59
CA ILE A 105 -2.80 -29.50 7.48
C ILE A 105 -2.25 -28.87 8.77
N LEU A 106 -2.96 -27.90 9.35
CA LEU A 106 -2.55 -27.27 10.62
C LEU A 106 -2.65 -28.22 11.81
N ASP A 107 -3.70 -29.04 11.87
CA ASP A 107 -3.92 -30.00 12.94
C ASP A 107 -2.85 -31.10 12.93
N ASP A 108 -2.54 -31.65 11.75
CA ASP A 108 -1.50 -32.67 11.54
C ASP A 108 -0.10 -32.12 11.89
N ALA A 109 0.15 -30.83 11.66
CA ALA A 109 1.41 -30.17 12.01
C ALA A 109 1.59 -29.94 13.52
N GLY A 110 0.53 -30.11 14.30
CA GLY A 110 0.56 -30.23 15.75
C GLY A 110 0.13 -28.97 16.53
N PRO A 111 0.13 -29.05 17.88
CA PRO A 111 -0.54 -28.08 18.75
C PRO A 111 -0.16 -26.61 18.56
N ARG A 112 1.07 -26.33 18.11
CA ARG A 112 1.58 -24.96 17.91
C ARG A 112 0.83 -24.17 16.82
N TYR A 113 0.15 -24.86 15.90
CA TYR A 113 -0.54 -24.22 14.78
C TYR A 113 -2.04 -24.00 15.04
N ARG A 114 -2.61 -24.57 16.10
CA ARG A 114 -4.04 -24.51 16.43
C ARG A 114 -4.59 -23.09 16.65
N MET A 115 -3.72 -22.14 16.98
CA MET A 115 -4.09 -20.73 17.14
C MET A 115 -4.32 -20.00 15.81
N HIS A 116 -4.01 -20.61 14.68
CA HIS A 116 -4.14 -19.99 13.36
C HIS A 116 -5.50 -20.36 12.74
N ASN A 117 -6.09 -19.41 12.02
CA ASN A 117 -7.39 -19.58 11.38
C ASN A 117 -7.24 -19.49 9.85
N PRO A 118 -7.46 -20.60 9.10
CA PRO A 118 -7.31 -20.62 7.66
C PRO A 118 -8.51 -20.06 6.86
N LYS A 119 -9.59 -19.62 7.53
CA LYS A 119 -10.87 -19.22 6.90
C LYS A 119 -10.72 -18.22 5.75
N SER A 120 -9.80 -17.27 5.85
CA SER A 120 -9.62 -16.21 4.85
C SER A 120 -8.52 -16.51 3.82
N TRP A 121 -7.79 -17.62 3.95
CA TRP A 121 -6.59 -17.86 3.13
C TRP A 121 -6.90 -18.10 1.66
N SER A 122 -7.91 -18.94 1.36
CA SER A 122 -8.28 -19.25 -0.02
C SER A 122 -8.80 -18.00 -0.76
N GLU A 123 -9.56 -17.15 -0.07
CA GLU A 123 -10.12 -15.92 -0.64
C GLU A 123 -9.02 -14.89 -0.96
N GLN A 124 -8.12 -14.64 -0.02
CA GLN A 124 -6.96 -13.77 -0.26
C GLN A 124 -6.07 -14.31 -1.39
N ALA A 125 -5.86 -15.63 -1.44
CA ALA A 125 -5.05 -16.26 -2.48
C ALA A 125 -5.70 -16.14 -3.86
N ARG A 126 -7.04 -16.18 -3.93
CA ARG A 126 -7.77 -15.93 -5.17
C ARG A 126 -7.52 -14.51 -5.68
N MET A 127 -7.64 -13.49 -4.81
CA MET A 127 -7.36 -12.10 -5.21
C MET A 127 -5.92 -11.93 -5.71
N ALA A 128 -4.94 -12.54 -5.04
CA ALA A 128 -3.55 -12.51 -5.50
C ALA A 128 -3.37 -13.23 -6.84
N HIS A 129 -3.98 -14.41 -7.02
CA HIS A 129 -3.90 -15.18 -8.26
C HIS A 129 -4.53 -14.44 -9.46
N GLU A 130 -5.62 -13.71 -9.23
CA GLU A 130 -6.32 -12.91 -10.23
C GLU A 130 -5.68 -11.52 -10.44
N GLY A 131 -4.63 -11.17 -9.70
CA GLY A 131 -3.99 -9.86 -9.78
C GLY A 131 -4.82 -8.70 -9.22
N LYS A 132 -5.83 -9.01 -8.39
CA LYS A 132 -6.72 -8.04 -7.74
C LYS A 132 -6.07 -7.44 -6.48
N TRP A 133 -4.93 -6.77 -6.68
CA TRP A 133 -4.09 -6.29 -5.59
C TRP A 133 -4.79 -5.25 -4.70
N GLU A 134 -5.53 -4.31 -5.28
CA GLU A 134 -6.27 -3.30 -4.52
C GLU A 134 -7.39 -3.93 -3.68
N GLU A 135 -8.09 -4.94 -4.21
CA GLU A 135 -9.09 -5.70 -3.44
C GLU A 135 -8.42 -6.45 -2.29
N LEU A 136 -7.27 -7.09 -2.53
CA LEU A 136 -6.52 -7.80 -1.49
C LEU A 136 -6.00 -6.85 -0.39
N ILE A 137 -5.47 -5.69 -0.78
CA ILE A 137 -4.99 -4.66 0.15
C ILE A 137 -6.15 -4.17 1.02
N HIS A 138 -7.28 -3.81 0.39
CA HIS A 138 -8.47 -3.38 1.11
C HIS A 138 -8.99 -4.46 2.05
N TYR A 139 -9.03 -5.72 1.58
CA TYR A 139 -9.43 -6.87 2.38
C TYR A 139 -8.52 -7.04 3.61
N GLN A 140 -7.21 -6.94 3.44
CA GLN A 140 -6.24 -7.04 4.54
C GLN A 140 -6.26 -5.85 5.51
N LYS A 141 -6.61 -4.64 5.06
CA LYS A 141 -6.79 -3.49 5.95
C LYS A 141 -8.06 -3.60 6.78
N PHE A 142 -9.07 -4.29 6.26
CA PHE A 142 -10.29 -4.57 6.98
C PHE A 142 -10.11 -5.66 8.05
N LEU A 143 -9.22 -6.62 7.81
CA LEU A 143 -8.85 -7.66 8.76
C LEU A 143 -7.86 -7.09 9.81
N ASP A 144 -8.26 -6.98 11.07
CA ASP A 144 -7.31 -6.71 12.17
C ASP A 144 -6.56 -7.99 12.52
N ALA A 145 -5.40 -8.23 11.91
CA ALA A 145 -4.53 -9.36 12.22
C ALA A 145 -5.26 -10.73 12.15
N GLY A 146 -6.22 -10.86 11.23
CA GLY A 146 -7.07 -12.04 11.05
C GLY A 146 -8.37 -12.05 11.86
N ARG A 147 -8.76 -10.92 12.48
CA ARG A 147 -10.05 -10.73 13.16
C ARG A 147 -10.93 -9.72 12.41
N GLU A 148 -12.22 -10.03 12.26
CA GLU A 148 -13.18 -9.28 11.46
C GLU A 148 -13.76 -8.02 12.17
N ASP A 149 -13.16 -7.49 13.25
CA ASP A 149 -13.88 -6.58 14.18
C ASP A 149 -13.33 -5.17 14.46
N GLN A 150 -12.34 -4.65 13.72
CA GLN A 150 -12.07 -3.19 13.54
C GLN A 150 -10.76 -2.96 12.75
N GLY A 151 -10.82 -2.92 11.42
CA GLY A 151 -9.72 -2.39 10.62
C GLY A 151 -9.56 -0.88 10.85
N ASP A 152 -8.33 -0.40 11.06
CA ASP A 152 -8.06 1.03 11.20
C ASP A 152 -7.98 1.76 9.85
N PHE A 153 -7.83 1.03 8.74
CA PHE A 153 -7.59 1.51 7.36
C PHE A 153 -6.36 2.44 7.18
N GLU A 154 -5.78 2.91 8.27
CA GLU A 154 -4.61 3.76 8.34
C GLU A 154 -3.30 2.94 8.30
N THR A 155 -3.31 1.73 8.87
CA THR A 155 -2.12 0.88 8.89
C THR A 155 -1.94 0.20 7.52
N PRO A 156 -0.70 0.18 6.96
CA PRO A 156 -0.42 -0.56 5.74
C PRO A 156 -0.75 -2.06 5.86
N SER A 157 -1.38 -2.60 4.83
CA SER A 157 -1.65 -4.02 4.66
C SER A 157 -0.36 -4.85 4.64
N LYS A 158 -0.49 -6.18 4.73
CA LYS A 158 0.67 -7.06 4.63
C LYS A 158 1.32 -6.98 3.24
N VAL A 159 0.50 -6.94 2.18
CA VAL A 159 0.95 -6.73 0.80
C VAL A 159 1.77 -5.44 0.67
N GLU A 160 1.24 -4.30 1.12
CA GLU A 160 1.96 -3.01 1.09
C GLU A 160 3.26 -3.07 1.88
N LYS A 161 3.26 -3.62 3.11
CA LYS A 161 4.47 -3.78 3.93
C LYS A 161 5.55 -4.60 3.22
N MET A 162 5.16 -5.71 2.59
CA MET A 162 6.10 -6.55 1.86
C MET A 162 6.62 -5.87 0.60
N TYR A 163 5.78 -5.11 -0.10
CA TYR A 163 6.17 -4.35 -1.28
C TYR A 163 7.16 -3.24 -0.92
N ILE A 164 6.85 -2.44 0.10
CA ILE A 164 7.74 -1.43 0.69
C ILE A 164 9.10 -2.05 1.04
N LYS A 165 9.10 -3.22 1.69
CA LYS A 165 10.32 -3.95 2.03
C LYS A 165 11.09 -4.39 0.78
N ALA A 166 10.42 -4.93 -0.23
CA ALA A 166 11.06 -5.35 -1.47
C ALA A 166 11.69 -4.18 -2.24
N MET A 167 11.08 -2.98 -2.14
CA MET A 167 11.62 -1.75 -2.70
C MET A 167 12.73 -1.11 -1.84
N GLY A 168 13.12 -1.73 -0.73
CA GLY A 168 14.22 -1.25 0.12
C GLY A 168 13.81 -0.26 1.24
N PHE A 169 12.51 -0.05 1.46
CA PHE A 169 11.97 0.93 2.40
C PHE A 169 11.40 0.31 3.68
N ALA A 170 11.86 -0.88 4.09
CA ALA A 170 11.24 -1.73 5.12
C ALA A 170 11.00 -1.08 6.51
N ALA A 171 11.70 0.00 6.83
CA ALA A 171 11.58 0.73 8.10
C ALA A 171 11.02 2.16 7.93
N ALA A 172 10.51 2.50 6.75
CA ALA A 172 10.02 3.82 6.42
C ALA A 172 8.82 4.19 7.32
N LYS A 173 9.00 5.27 8.07
CA LYS A 173 7.94 5.97 8.79
C LYS A 173 7.77 7.33 8.14
N GLU A 174 6.57 7.90 8.17
CA GLU A 174 6.30 9.23 7.57
C GLU A 174 7.26 10.35 8.05
N THR A 175 7.89 10.15 9.21
CA THR A 175 8.89 11.05 9.80
C THR A 175 10.33 10.72 9.45
N ASP A 176 10.60 9.60 8.78
CA ASP A 176 11.95 9.18 8.38
C ASP A 176 12.32 9.81 7.03
N LEU A 177 12.95 10.99 7.09
CA LEU A 177 13.34 11.72 5.89
C LEU A 177 14.52 11.06 5.14
N LYS A 178 15.20 10.07 5.74
CA LYS A 178 16.34 9.39 5.10
C LYS A 178 15.92 8.44 3.99
N VAL A 179 14.61 8.22 3.82
CA VAL A 179 14.03 7.56 2.64
C VAL A 179 14.30 8.34 1.35
N ILE A 180 14.54 9.65 1.47
CA ILE A 180 14.83 10.55 0.36
C ILE A 180 16.33 10.52 0.05
N GLU A 181 16.67 10.21 -1.20
CA GLU A 181 18.05 10.20 -1.67
C GLU A 181 18.66 11.60 -1.54
N GLY A 182 19.84 11.66 -0.94
CA GLY A 182 20.52 12.91 -0.59
C GLY A 182 20.30 13.37 0.86
N ILE A 183 19.35 12.77 1.60
CA ILE A 183 19.11 13.11 3.02
C ILE A 183 19.76 12.06 3.93
N GLY A 184 20.94 12.39 4.46
CA GLY A 184 21.59 11.61 5.52
C GLY A 184 21.09 11.97 6.93
N PRO A 185 21.48 11.23 7.99
CA PRO A 185 21.04 11.47 9.37
C PRO A 185 21.27 12.90 9.88
N LYS A 186 22.32 13.58 9.42
CA LYS A 186 22.62 14.97 9.80
C LYS A 186 21.74 15.99 9.09
N ILE A 187 21.45 15.77 7.82
CA ILE A 187 20.52 16.63 7.07
C ILE A 187 19.11 16.46 7.63
N GLU A 188 18.68 15.23 7.92
CA GLU A 188 17.40 14.97 8.58
C GLU A 188 17.29 15.74 9.92
N GLN A 189 18.34 15.70 10.75
CA GLN A 189 18.37 16.46 12.01
C GLN A 189 18.20 17.97 11.80
N LEU A 190 18.86 18.54 10.78
CA LEU A 190 18.73 19.96 10.44
C LEU A 190 17.33 20.33 9.97
N LEU A 191 16.77 19.53 9.06
CA LEU A 191 15.42 19.76 8.51
C LEU A 191 14.37 19.71 9.62
N LYS A 192 14.47 18.73 10.53
CA LYS A 192 13.59 18.61 11.69
C LYS A 192 13.72 19.79 12.65
N ALA A 193 14.95 20.26 12.90
CA ALA A 193 15.17 21.45 13.73
C ALA A 193 14.54 22.73 13.13
N ASP A 194 14.38 22.79 11.81
CA ASP A 194 13.69 23.87 11.08
C ASP A 194 12.19 23.58 10.82
N GLY A 195 11.63 22.57 11.49
CA GLY A 195 10.19 22.26 11.46
C GLY A 195 9.72 21.40 10.28
N ILE A 196 10.63 20.80 9.52
CA ILE A 196 10.30 19.83 8.46
C ILE A 196 10.39 18.43 9.07
N ASN A 197 9.26 17.90 9.54
CA ASN A 197 9.22 16.69 10.35
C ASN A 197 8.76 15.45 9.60
N THR A 198 7.99 15.63 8.54
CA THR A 198 7.36 14.56 7.76
C THR A 198 7.68 14.66 6.27
N TRP A 199 7.45 13.58 5.52
CA TRP A 199 7.48 13.63 4.06
C TRP A 199 6.51 14.66 3.50
N ALA A 200 5.34 14.83 4.13
CA ALA A 200 4.37 15.85 3.71
C ALA A 200 4.89 17.28 3.92
N ASP A 201 5.63 17.54 4.99
CA ASP A 201 6.28 18.83 5.21
C ASP A 201 7.38 19.08 4.19
N LEU A 202 8.20 18.07 3.92
CA LEU A 202 9.30 18.15 2.97
C LEU A 202 8.80 18.33 1.52
N ALA A 203 7.71 17.65 1.15
CA ALA A 203 7.06 17.79 -0.15
C ALA A 203 6.53 19.21 -0.41
N LYS A 204 6.13 19.92 0.65
CA LYS A 204 5.62 21.30 0.58
C LYS A 204 6.75 22.34 0.68
N ALA A 205 7.95 21.95 1.10
CA ALA A 205 9.07 22.87 1.23
C ALA A 205 9.59 23.24 -0.16
N SER A 206 9.84 24.54 -0.38
CA SER A 206 10.48 24.99 -1.62
C SER A 206 11.98 24.66 -1.59
N VAL A 207 12.57 24.47 -2.77
CA VAL A 207 14.02 24.21 -2.91
C VAL A 207 14.83 25.36 -2.32
N GLU A 208 14.37 26.60 -2.45
CA GLU A 208 15.02 27.79 -1.89
C GLU A 208 15.02 27.76 -0.35
N ARG A 209 13.91 27.33 0.27
CA ARG A 209 13.86 27.16 1.72
C ARG A 209 14.84 26.09 2.18
N LEU A 210 14.87 24.94 1.50
CA LEU A 210 15.75 23.83 1.84
C LEU A 210 17.23 24.24 1.68
N GLN A 211 17.57 24.92 0.59
CA GLN A 211 18.91 25.45 0.37
C GLN A 211 19.30 26.44 1.47
N GLY A 212 18.38 27.34 1.86
CA GLY A 212 18.61 28.27 2.96
C GLY A 212 18.89 27.60 4.31
N ILE A 213 18.33 26.42 4.57
CA ILE A 213 18.63 25.63 5.78
C ILE A 213 20.05 25.06 5.70
N LEU A 214 20.43 24.51 4.55
CA LEU A 214 21.76 23.94 4.32
C LEU A 214 22.86 25.01 4.41
N ASP A 215 22.62 26.18 3.82
CA ASP A 215 23.56 27.31 3.82
C ASP A 215 23.81 27.84 5.24
N LYS A 216 22.74 27.98 6.04
CA LYS A 216 22.85 28.37 7.46
C LYS A 216 23.61 27.35 8.30
N ALA A 217 23.53 26.06 7.94
CA ALA A 217 24.21 24.98 8.66
C ALA A 217 25.71 24.90 8.34
N GLY A 218 26.17 25.56 7.28
CA GLY A 218 27.58 25.81 6.99
C GLY A 218 28.21 24.88 5.94
N GLU A 219 29.53 25.03 5.76
CA GLU A 219 30.27 24.47 4.60
C GLU A 219 30.19 22.95 4.44
N HIS A 220 29.93 22.21 5.53
CA HIS A 220 29.86 20.76 5.51
C HIS A 220 28.68 20.21 4.70
N TYR A 221 27.65 21.04 4.45
CA TYR A 221 26.46 20.67 3.70
C TYR A 221 26.48 21.16 2.26
N ARG A 222 27.57 21.80 1.82
CA ARG A 222 27.68 22.45 0.50
C ARG A 222 27.58 21.48 -0.69
N LEU A 223 27.80 20.20 -0.46
CA LEU A 223 27.64 19.14 -1.46
C LEU A 223 26.22 18.59 -1.55
N ALA A 224 25.38 18.85 -0.54
CA ALA A 224 23.98 18.44 -0.56
C ALA A 224 23.20 19.29 -1.57
N ASP A 225 22.31 18.66 -2.32
CA ASP A 225 21.47 19.30 -3.33
C ASP A 225 20.00 18.98 -3.04
N PRO A 226 19.19 19.97 -2.61
CA PRO A 226 17.80 19.75 -2.28
C PRO A 226 16.86 19.71 -3.49
N GLY A 227 17.37 19.87 -4.73
CA GLY A 227 16.54 20.03 -5.92
C GLY A 227 15.51 18.92 -6.15
N THR A 228 15.82 17.69 -5.77
CA THR A 228 14.93 16.53 -5.96
C THR A 228 14.15 16.14 -4.70
N TRP A 229 14.49 16.68 -3.53
CA TRP A 229 13.93 16.23 -2.25
C TRP A 229 12.42 16.42 -2.13
N PRO A 230 11.82 17.57 -2.52
CA PRO A 230 10.37 17.75 -2.43
C PRO A 230 9.59 16.74 -3.28
N GLN A 231 10.09 16.44 -4.49
CA GLN A 231 9.43 15.49 -5.39
C GLN A 231 9.50 14.06 -4.85
N GLN A 232 10.68 13.62 -4.41
CA GLN A 232 10.82 12.32 -3.75
C GLN A 232 9.90 12.20 -2.52
N ALA A 233 9.82 13.26 -1.72
CA ALA A 233 8.98 13.29 -0.53
C ALA A 233 7.49 13.25 -0.86
N ALA A 234 7.07 13.86 -1.96
CA ALA A 234 5.70 13.76 -2.46
C ALA A 234 5.34 12.33 -2.85
N LEU A 235 6.25 11.62 -3.53
CA LEU A 235 6.06 10.20 -3.87
C LEU A 235 5.98 9.32 -2.61
N ALA A 236 6.86 9.55 -1.63
CA ALA A 236 6.82 8.84 -0.35
C ALA A 236 5.52 9.10 0.43
N ALA A 237 5.10 10.37 0.54
CA ALA A 237 3.86 10.76 1.21
C ALA A 237 2.60 10.18 0.54
N ALA A 238 2.65 9.99 -0.79
CA ALA A 238 1.57 9.34 -1.54
C ALA A 238 1.62 7.80 -1.53
N GLY A 239 2.63 7.19 -0.88
CA GLY A 239 2.83 5.74 -0.89
C GLY A 239 3.22 5.18 -2.27
N LYS A 240 3.73 6.01 -3.17
CA LYS A 240 4.13 5.65 -4.54
C LYS A 240 5.54 5.07 -4.56
N TRP A 241 5.76 3.99 -3.81
CA TRP A 241 7.07 3.37 -3.57
C TRP A 241 7.76 2.89 -4.86
N GLY A 242 6.97 2.39 -5.81
CA GLY A 242 7.47 2.01 -7.13
C GLY A 242 8.03 3.18 -7.92
N GLU A 243 7.25 4.24 -8.03
CA GLU A 243 7.66 5.49 -8.69
C GLU A 243 8.86 6.12 -7.97
N LEU A 244 8.86 6.14 -6.63
CA LEU A 244 9.99 6.65 -5.84
C LEU A 244 11.27 5.89 -6.14
N LYS A 245 11.21 4.55 -6.14
CA LYS A 245 12.39 3.72 -6.41
C LYS A 245 12.90 3.94 -7.83
N ALA A 246 12.01 3.94 -8.81
CA ALA A 246 12.35 4.18 -10.21
C ALA A 246 12.95 5.58 -10.41
N TYR A 247 12.43 6.59 -9.69
CA TYR A 247 12.98 7.94 -9.72
C TYR A 247 14.38 7.98 -9.12
N GLN A 248 14.60 7.37 -7.96
CA GLN A 248 15.93 7.27 -7.32
C GLN A 248 16.95 6.52 -8.18
N ASP A 249 16.56 5.43 -8.86
CA ASP A 249 17.46 4.70 -9.76
C ASP A 249 17.94 5.52 -10.96
N GLN A 250 17.23 6.59 -11.31
CA GLN A 250 17.63 7.51 -12.37
C GLN A 250 18.55 8.63 -11.87
N LEU A 251 18.55 8.91 -10.56
CA LEU A 251 19.40 9.93 -9.96
C LEU A 251 20.84 9.47 -9.92
N LYS A 252 21.78 10.36 -10.24
CA LYS A 252 23.22 10.12 -10.06
C LYS A 252 23.71 10.89 -8.85
N GLY A 253 23.59 10.27 -7.67
CA GLY A 253 24.00 10.88 -6.41
C GLY A 253 23.05 12.00 -5.96
N GLY A 254 21.75 11.79 -6.12
CA GLY A 254 20.69 12.74 -5.73
C GLY A 254 20.39 13.85 -6.75
N LYS A 255 20.98 13.81 -7.95
CA LYS A 255 20.84 14.79 -9.03
C LYS A 255 20.41 14.17 -10.35
#